data_AF-A0A499UVQ2-F1
#
_entry.id   AF-A0A499UVQ2-F1
#
_cell.length_a   1.000
_cell.length_b   1.000
_cell.length_c   1.000
_cell.angle_alpha   90.00
_cell.angle_beta   90.00
_cell.angle_gamma   90.00
#
_symmetry.space_group_name_H-M   'P 1'
#
loop_
_entity.id
_entity.type
_entity.pdbx_description
1 polymer ?
#
loop_
_entity_poly.entity_id
_entity_poly.type
_entity_poly.pdbx_seq_one_letter_code
_entity_poly.pdbx_strand_id
1 'polypeptide(L)'
;MCFVQALENPGTLPVGFGDAQPQISEQTLVRGDRILFFTDGLVEEHETGGEQFGENRLIDFIERAGRAGEGVQETVRRLSHALMRGRGGITTDDAALFLVEWRGGTADHLAAVETA
;
A
#
# COMPACT_ATOMS: atom_id res chain seq x y z
N MET A 1 8.73 0.51 11.68
CA MET A 1 8.82 0.43 10.20
C MET A 1 9.46 1.71 9.69
N CYS A 2 10.61 1.59 9.04
CA CYS A 2 11.20 2.69 8.26
C CYS A 2 10.73 2.49 6.81
N PHE A 3 10.40 3.54 6.07
CA PHE A 3 10.25 3.38 4.62
C PHE A 3 11.64 3.11 4.06
N VAL A 4 11.81 1.95 3.40
CA VAL A 4 13.13 1.51 2.95
C VAL A 4 13.31 1.82 1.47
N GLN A 5 12.30 1.55 0.64
CA GLN A 5 12.36 1.75 -0.81
C GLN A 5 10.97 1.68 -1.44
N ALA A 6 10.84 2.30 -2.61
CA ALA A 6 9.78 2.00 -3.57
C ALA A 6 10.17 0.77 -4.40
N LEU A 7 9.21 -0.12 -4.67
CA LEU A 7 9.41 -1.31 -5.49
C LEU A 7 9.00 -0.99 -6.94
N GLU A 8 9.88 -0.32 -7.67
CA GLU A 8 9.61 0.11 -9.05
C GLU A 8 10.02 -0.94 -10.09
N ASN A 9 9.25 -1.00 -11.17
CA ASN A 9 9.50 -1.86 -12.34
C ASN A 9 9.00 -1.11 -13.58
N PRO A 10 9.69 -1.18 -14.73
CA PRO A 10 9.14 -0.71 -16.01
C PRO A 10 7.68 -1.15 -16.21
N GLY A 11 6.78 -0.17 -16.21
CA GLY A 11 5.36 -0.42 -16.44
C GLY A 11 5.10 -0.89 -17.87
N THR A 12 4.05 -1.70 -18.03
CA THR A 12 3.42 -1.95 -19.33
C THR A 12 2.18 -1.09 -19.48
N LEU A 13 1.62 -1.04 -20.68
CA LEU A 13 0.27 -0.52 -20.87
C LEU A 13 -0.74 -1.37 -20.06
N PRO A 14 -1.92 -0.80 -19.72
CA PRO A 14 -2.97 -1.53 -19.04
C PRO A 14 -3.34 -2.83 -19.75
N VAL A 15 -3.81 -3.80 -18.99
CA VAL A 15 -4.21 -5.12 -19.53
C VAL A 15 -5.20 -4.95 -20.67
N GLY A 16 -4.92 -5.59 -21.81
CA GLY A 16 -5.71 -5.47 -23.03
C GLY A 16 -5.19 -4.41 -24.02
N PHE A 17 -4.15 -3.65 -23.66
CA PHE A 17 -3.48 -2.70 -24.54
C PHE A 17 -2.01 -3.08 -24.74
N GLY A 18 -1.57 -3.10 -26.01
CA GLY A 18 -0.21 -3.45 -26.40
C GLY A 18 0.11 -4.94 -26.27
N ASP A 19 1.17 -5.37 -26.95
CA ASP A 19 1.67 -6.76 -26.90
C ASP A 19 2.90 -6.90 -25.96
N ALA A 20 3.07 -5.95 -25.04
CA ALA A 20 4.21 -5.92 -24.13
C ALA A 20 4.09 -7.01 -23.06
N GLN A 21 5.15 -7.79 -22.87
CA GLN A 21 5.24 -8.74 -21.75
C GLN A 21 5.71 -8.02 -20.49
N PRO A 22 4.97 -8.09 -19.37
CA PRO A 22 5.40 -7.51 -18.10
C PRO A 22 6.73 -8.13 -17.65
N GLN A 23 7.65 -7.29 -17.18
CA GLN A 23 8.87 -7.76 -16.55
C GLN A 23 8.57 -8.21 -15.13
N ILE A 24 9.16 -9.31 -14.69
CA ILE A 24 9.03 -9.79 -13.32
C ILE A 24 10.14 -9.16 -12.47
N SER A 25 9.76 -8.50 -11.37
CA SER A 25 10.69 -8.05 -10.33
C SER A 25 10.55 -8.93 -9.10
N GLU A 26 11.68 -9.30 -8.50
CA GLU A 26 11.74 -10.14 -7.31
C GLU A 26 12.40 -9.38 -6.16
N GLN A 27 11.87 -9.54 -4.95
CA GLN A 27 12.42 -8.94 -3.74
C GLN A 27 12.41 -9.97 -2.60
N THR A 28 13.57 -10.20 -1.99
CA THR A 28 13.69 -11.04 -0.80
C THR A 28 13.23 -10.27 0.43
N LEU A 29 12.35 -10.89 1.23
CA LEU A 29 11.81 -10.32 2.48
C LEU A 29 12.38 -11.04 3.71
N VAL A 30 12.60 -10.27 4.78
CA VAL A 30 12.95 -10.77 6.10
C VAL A 30 11.77 -10.63 7.07
N ARG A 31 11.69 -11.49 8.09
CA ARG A 31 10.57 -11.47 9.05
C ARG A 31 10.41 -10.05 9.63
N GLY A 32 9.19 -9.53 9.57
CA GLY A 32 8.83 -8.19 10.01
C GLY A 32 8.79 -7.16 8.88
N ASP A 33 9.26 -7.50 7.68
CA ASP A 33 9.09 -6.64 6.50
C ASP A 33 7.62 -6.44 6.20
N ARG A 34 7.29 -5.24 5.75
CA ARG A 34 5.92 -4.86 5.41
C ARG A 34 5.90 -4.26 4.01
N ILE A 35 4.93 -4.69 3.20
CA ILE A 35 4.71 -4.18 1.85
C ILE A 35 3.35 -3.51 1.81
N LEU A 36 3.33 -2.27 1.32
CA LEU A 36 2.11 -1.53 1.06
C LEU A 36 1.83 -1.48 -0.44
N PHE A 37 0.65 -1.94 -0.84
CA PHE A 37 0.11 -1.78 -2.18
C PHE A 37 -1.01 -0.73 -2.15
N PHE A 38 -1.09 0.11 -3.17
CA PHE A 38 -2.11 1.13 -3.31
C PHE A 38 -2.45 1.40 -4.78
N THR A 39 -3.65 1.95 -5.02
CA THR A 39 -4.04 2.51 -6.32
C THR A 39 -3.69 4.00 -6.41
N ASP A 40 -3.55 4.53 -7.61
CA ASP A 40 -3.34 5.96 -7.90
C ASP A 40 -4.42 6.86 -7.27
N GLY A 41 -5.68 6.41 -7.26
CA GLY A 41 -6.77 7.02 -6.51
C GLY A 41 -6.46 7.16 -5.00
N LEU A 42 -5.40 6.56 -4.46
CA LEU A 42 -4.91 6.86 -3.11
C LEU A 42 -4.23 8.24 -3.00
N VAL A 43 -3.38 8.58 -3.97
CA VAL A 43 -2.42 9.69 -3.93
C VAL A 43 -2.81 10.88 -4.82
N GLU A 44 -3.56 10.65 -5.89
CA GLU A 44 -3.96 11.67 -6.87
C GLU A 44 -5.19 12.48 -6.44
N GLU A 45 -5.89 12.03 -5.41
CA GLU A 45 -7.12 12.66 -4.91
C GLU A 45 -6.86 14.03 -4.27
N HIS A 46 -7.69 15.00 -4.68
CA HIS A 46 -7.70 16.37 -4.19
C HIS A 46 -9.09 17.00 -4.40
N GLU A 47 -9.44 18.01 -3.59
CA GLU A 47 -10.53 18.93 -3.96
C GLU A 47 -10.17 19.62 -5.29
N THR A 48 -11.13 19.87 -6.18
CA THR A 48 -10.86 20.50 -7.49
C THR A 48 -10.05 21.79 -7.33
N GLY A 49 -8.77 21.78 -7.76
CA GLY A 49 -7.85 22.93 -7.65
C GLY A 49 -6.99 22.98 -6.37
N GLY A 50 -7.08 21.97 -5.50
CA GLY A 50 -6.21 21.77 -4.34
C GLY A 50 -4.96 20.93 -4.65
N GLU A 51 -4.06 20.86 -3.67
CA GLU A 51 -2.85 20.02 -3.74
C GLU A 51 -3.21 18.54 -3.53
N GLN A 52 -2.67 17.66 -4.39
CA GLN A 52 -2.78 16.21 -4.23
C GLN A 52 -2.30 15.75 -2.85
N PHE A 53 -2.84 14.63 -2.35
CA PHE A 53 -2.30 14.01 -1.14
C PHE A 53 -0.81 13.66 -1.33
N GLY A 54 -0.50 13.02 -2.46
CA GLY A 54 0.87 12.75 -2.91
C GLY A 54 1.58 11.62 -2.15
N GLU A 55 2.52 10.97 -2.84
CA GLU A 55 3.29 9.84 -2.31
C GLU A 55 4.15 10.23 -1.10
N ASN A 56 4.69 11.45 -1.07
CA ASN A 56 5.52 11.91 0.05
C ASN A 56 4.75 11.91 1.39
N ARG A 57 3.48 12.34 1.38
CA ARG A 57 2.65 12.31 2.60
C ARG A 57 2.30 10.88 3.02
N LEU A 58 2.14 9.98 2.04
CA LEU A 58 1.96 8.55 2.30
C LEU A 58 3.19 7.95 2.99
N ILE A 59 4.38 8.21 2.45
CA ILE A 59 5.66 7.76 3.03
C ILE A 59 5.82 8.29 4.46
N ASP A 60 5.65 9.60 4.67
CA ASP A 60 5.74 10.24 5.98
C ASP A 60 4.80 9.59 7.00
N PHE A 61 3.59 9.25 6.58
CA PHE A 61 2.60 8.60 7.42
C PHE A 61 3.07 7.21 7.86
N ILE A 62 3.52 6.39 6.91
CA ILE A 62 3.96 5.00 7.16
C ILE A 62 5.16 5.01 8.11
N GLU A 63 6.11 5.93 7.91
CA GLU A 63 7.24 6.06 8.82
C GLU A 63 6.81 6.42 10.24
N ARG A 64 5.85 7.33 10.41
CA ARG A 64 5.33 7.71 11.73
C ARG A 64 4.62 6.54 12.42
N ALA A 65 3.73 5.85 11.72
CA ALA A 65 3.05 4.66 12.23
C ALA A 65 4.07 3.56 12.61
N GLY A 66 5.11 3.43 11.80
CA GLY A 66 6.22 2.53 12.02
C GLY A 66 7.05 2.84 13.26
N ARG A 67 7.28 4.12 13.58
CA ARG A 67 7.98 4.55 14.81
C ARG A 67 7.12 4.36 16.06
N ALA A 68 5.80 4.47 15.92
CA ALA A 68 4.85 4.25 17.01
C ALA A 68 4.65 2.77 17.39
N GLY A 69 5.27 1.82 16.66
CA GLY A 69 5.18 0.39 16.95
C GLY A 69 3.80 -0.22 16.65
N GLU A 70 3.04 0.41 15.77
CA GLU A 70 1.67 -0.02 15.46
C GLU A 70 1.63 -1.38 14.74
N GLY A 71 0.63 -2.19 15.10
CA GLY A 71 0.28 -3.39 14.36
C GLY A 71 -0.35 -3.05 13.00
N VAL A 72 -0.29 -3.99 12.05
CA VAL A 72 -0.77 -3.83 10.66
C VAL A 72 -2.19 -3.22 10.59
N GLN A 73 -3.12 -3.75 11.38
CA GLN A 73 -4.52 -3.30 11.37
C GLN A 73 -4.68 -1.84 11.82
N GLU A 74 -3.96 -1.44 12.87
CA GLU A 74 -4.05 -0.06 13.37
C GLU A 74 -3.38 0.91 12.40
N THR A 75 -2.26 0.51 11.78
CA THR A 75 -1.62 1.31 10.72
C THR A 75 -2.57 1.55 9.55
N VAL A 76 -3.23 0.50 9.04
CA VAL A 76 -4.22 0.62 7.95
C VAL A 76 -5.37 1.53 8.38
N ARG A 77 -5.96 1.29 9.56
CA ARG A 77 -7.08 2.08 10.07
C ARG A 77 -6.74 3.57 10.17
N ARG A 78 -5.58 3.91 10.76
CA ARG A 78 -5.16 5.30 10.89
C ARG A 78 -4.87 5.94 9.55
N LEU A 79 -4.27 5.18 8.61
CA LEU A 79 -4.00 5.66 7.26
C LEU A 79 -5.31 5.95 6.51
N SER A 80 -6.27 5.02 6.53
CA SER A 80 -7.60 5.24 5.96
C SER A 80 -8.27 6.48 6.55
N HIS A 81 -8.23 6.68 7.87
CA HIS A 81 -8.79 7.88 8.49
C HIS A 81 -8.03 9.17 8.13
N ALA A 82 -6.69 9.11 8.01
CA ALA A 82 -5.89 10.27 7.61
C ALA A 82 -6.19 10.66 6.16
N LEU A 83 -6.34 9.68 5.26
CA LEU A 83 -6.74 9.88 3.87
C LEU A 83 -8.15 10.46 3.77
N MET A 84 -9.13 9.89 4.47
CA MET A 84 -10.51 10.42 4.49
C MET A 84 -10.57 11.87 4.97
N ARG A 85 -9.78 12.22 6.00
CA ARG A 85 -9.67 13.62 6.47
C ARG A 85 -8.97 14.52 5.47
N GLY A 86 -7.89 14.03 4.84
CA GLY A 86 -7.14 14.78 3.83
C GLY A 86 -7.96 15.07 2.57
N ARG A 87 -8.96 14.25 2.27
CA ARG A 87 -9.86 14.37 1.12
C ARG A 87 -11.13 15.20 1.39
N GLY A 88 -11.28 15.77 2.58
CA GLY A 88 -12.50 16.52 2.93
C GLY A 88 -13.79 15.67 2.91
N GLY A 89 -13.68 14.33 2.91
CA GLY A 89 -14.82 13.41 2.85
C GLY A 89 -15.42 13.18 1.46
N ILE A 90 -14.80 13.68 0.39
CA ILE A 90 -15.23 13.47 -1.00
C ILE A 90 -14.19 12.57 -1.68
N THR A 91 -14.62 11.50 -2.33
CA THR A 91 -13.75 10.65 -3.16
C THR A 91 -14.19 10.76 -4.61
N THR A 92 -13.32 11.25 -5.48
CA THR A 92 -13.59 11.33 -6.93
C THR A 92 -13.27 10.03 -7.66
N ASP A 93 -12.43 9.18 -7.06
CA ASP A 93 -12.00 7.89 -7.58
C ASP A 93 -11.95 6.79 -6.51
N ASP A 94 -11.89 5.53 -6.95
CA ASP A 94 -11.74 4.36 -6.10
C ASP A 94 -10.32 4.29 -5.50
N ALA A 95 -10.23 4.27 -4.17
CA ALA A 95 -8.96 4.17 -3.46
C ALA A 95 -8.85 2.85 -2.71
N ALA A 96 -7.87 2.03 -3.09
CA ALA A 96 -7.56 0.78 -2.43
C ALA A 96 -6.21 0.83 -1.72
N LEU A 97 -6.12 0.14 -0.58
CA LEU A 97 -4.92 0.01 0.21
C LEU A 97 -4.80 -1.40 0.77
N PHE A 98 -3.63 -2.02 0.61
CA PHE A 98 -3.37 -3.36 1.10
C PHE A 98 -1.99 -3.45 1.75
N LEU A 99 -1.95 -3.71 3.05
CA LEU A 99 -0.72 -3.82 3.83
C LEU A 99 -0.49 -5.28 4.25
N VAL A 100 0.66 -5.83 3.88
CA VAL A 100 1.08 -7.18 4.22
C VAL A 100 2.29 -7.11 5.14
N GLU A 101 2.33 -7.92 6.20
CA GLU A 101 3.54 -8.14 7.00
C GLU A 101 4.05 -9.57 6.78
N TRP A 102 5.31 -9.69 6.38
CA TRP A 102 5.98 -10.97 6.23
C TRP A 102 6.35 -11.53 7.60
N ARG A 103 5.61 -12.55 8.06
CA ARG A 103 5.89 -13.24 9.33
C ARG A 103 6.95 -14.35 9.20
N GLY A 104 7.41 -14.66 7.98
CA GLY A 104 8.29 -15.79 7.70
C GLY A 104 7.67 -17.16 8.02
N GLY A 105 8.45 -18.22 7.84
CA GLY A 105 8.01 -19.61 8.04
C GLY A 105 7.58 -20.30 6.74
N THR A 106 7.34 -21.61 6.81
CA THR A 106 6.78 -22.37 5.69
C THR A 106 5.27 -22.14 5.60
N ALA A 107 4.75 -22.08 4.37
CA ALA A 107 3.33 -21.85 4.09
C ALA A 107 2.40 -22.97 4.60
N ASP A 108 2.95 -24.08 5.10
CA ASP A 108 2.23 -25.27 5.56
C ASP A 108 1.21 -25.00 6.68
N HIS A 109 1.38 -23.91 7.44
CA HIS A 109 0.50 -23.58 8.56
C HIS A 109 -0.71 -22.70 8.18
N LEU A 110 -0.78 -22.15 6.97
CA LEU A 110 -1.84 -21.21 6.55
C LEU A 110 -2.91 -21.85 5.66
N ALA A 111 -2.72 -23.09 5.20
CA ALA A 111 -3.71 -23.83 4.40
C ALA A 111 -4.76 -24.56 5.25
N ALA A 112 -4.67 -24.50 6.59
CA ALA A 112 -5.73 -24.97 7.47
C ALA A 112 -6.87 -23.94 7.49
N VAL A 113 -7.74 -24.02 6.49
CA VAL A 113 -9.07 -23.38 6.54
C VAL A 113 -9.81 -24.02 7.72
N GLU A 114 -9.87 -23.33 8.86
CA GLU A 114 -10.77 -23.70 9.95
C GLU A 114 -12.20 -23.63 9.41
N THR A 115 -12.75 -24.81 9.11
CA THR A 115 -14.15 -24.97 8.77
C THR A 115 -14.90 -25.03 10.10
N ALA A 116 -15.61 -23.95 10.44
CA ALA A 116 -16.63 -23.94 11.49
C ALA A 116 -17.93 -24.55 10.97
#